data_AF-A0A6B2UWU2-F1
#
_entry.id   AF-A0A6B2UWU2-F1
#
_cell.length_a   1.000
_cell.length_b   1.000
_cell.length_c   1.000
_cell.angle_alpha   90.00
_cell.angle_beta   90.00
_cell.angle_gamma   90.00
#
_symmetry.space_group_name_H-M   'P 1'
#
loop_
_entity.id
_entity.type
_entity.pdbx_description
1 polymer ?
#
loop_
_entity_poly.entity_id
_entity_poly.type
_entity_poly.pdbx_seq_one_letter_code
_entity_poly.pdbx_strand_id
1 'polypeptide(L)'
;AGAPGAYDFTAGARTVTGAATTADAPLLDAGRAYRSALPRDGKLYYRLRLDAASSAYVSATAVPAADSTVSATDGVRVSVRDGHGDSCSYQATLFGTSRSPHPVSAWGRRDAAPGHTLCQGAGTYYVLVERIDASGASPDAWPLELATVTEPALSRTGATTAPGAWDSARPEPVGG
;
A
#
# COMPACT_ATOMS: atom_id res chain seq x y z
N ALA A 1 -12.79 22.66 -20.09
CA ALA A 1 -12.38 21.37 -19.51
C ALA A 1 -13.30 21.07 -18.34
N GLY A 2 -13.86 19.86 -18.24
CA GLY A 2 -14.68 19.46 -17.09
C GLY A 2 -13.85 19.42 -15.81
N ALA A 3 -14.47 19.69 -14.66
CA ALA A 3 -13.80 19.53 -13.38
C ALA A 3 -13.23 18.11 -13.28
N PRO A 4 -11.99 17.92 -12.79
CA PRO A 4 -11.45 16.59 -12.58
C PRO A 4 -12.43 15.79 -11.72
N GLY A 5 -12.76 14.57 -12.16
CA GLY A 5 -13.62 13.67 -11.40
C GLY A 5 -12.97 13.36 -10.05
N ALA A 6 -13.80 13.24 -9.00
CA ALA A 6 -13.33 12.78 -7.70
C ALA A 6 -12.71 11.38 -7.81
N TYR A 7 -11.77 11.07 -6.92
CA TYR A 7 -11.20 9.72 -6.84
C TYR A 7 -12.33 8.70 -6.59
N ASP A 8 -12.43 7.72 -7.48
CA ASP A 8 -13.41 6.65 -7.37
C ASP A 8 -12.81 5.50 -6.56
N PHE A 9 -13.19 5.48 -5.29
CA PHE A 9 -12.82 4.42 -4.37
C PHE A 9 -13.50 3.11 -4.75
N THR A 10 -12.83 1.99 -4.43
CA THR A 10 -13.34 0.64 -4.63
C THR A 10 -14.78 0.49 -4.11
N ALA A 11 -15.66 0.06 -5.01
CA ALA A 11 -17.06 -0.20 -4.69
C ALA A 11 -17.17 -1.31 -3.63
N GLY A 12 -17.98 -1.07 -2.59
CA GLY A 12 -18.14 -2.03 -1.50
C GLY A 12 -16.94 -2.15 -0.55
N ALA A 13 -15.93 -1.28 -0.66
CA ALA A 13 -14.84 -1.21 0.32
C ALA A 13 -15.39 -0.97 1.73
N ARG A 14 -14.93 -1.78 2.69
CA ARG A 14 -15.44 -1.75 4.08
C ARG A 14 -14.87 -0.55 4.82
N THR A 15 -15.70 0.18 5.55
CA THR A 15 -15.20 1.23 6.43
C THR A 15 -14.49 0.63 7.65
N VAL A 16 -13.31 1.15 7.96
CA VAL A 16 -12.51 0.77 9.12
C VAL A 16 -11.87 2.03 9.72
N THR A 17 -11.83 2.11 11.05
CA THR A 17 -11.17 3.21 11.75
C THR A 17 -9.82 2.72 12.25
N GLY A 18 -8.73 3.25 11.70
CA GLY A 18 -7.39 2.93 12.19
C GLY A 18 -7.19 3.33 13.66
N ALA A 19 -6.36 2.59 14.38
CA ALA A 19 -6.09 2.86 15.78
C ALA A 19 -4.85 3.74 15.98
N ALA A 20 -4.78 4.48 17.08
CA ALA A 20 -3.58 5.24 17.44
C ALA A 20 -2.44 4.35 17.97
N THR A 21 -2.75 3.11 18.37
CA THR A 21 -1.78 2.13 18.89
C THR A 21 -2.07 0.74 18.33
N THR A 22 -1.14 -0.19 18.53
CA THR A 22 -1.29 -1.60 18.11
C THR A 22 -2.33 -2.38 18.92
N ALA A 23 -2.66 -1.95 20.15
CA ALA A 23 -3.57 -2.66 21.05
C ALA A 23 -4.99 -2.75 20.47
N ASP A 24 -5.46 -1.65 19.88
CA ASP A 24 -6.82 -1.52 19.34
C ASP A 24 -6.85 -1.62 17.80
N ALA A 25 -5.73 -2.00 17.18
CA ALA A 25 -5.60 -2.01 15.72
C ALA A 25 -6.61 -3.00 15.09
N PRO A 26 -7.50 -2.52 14.20
CA PRO A 26 -8.50 -3.38 13.56
C PRO A 26 -7.84 -4.32 12.55
N LEU A 27 -8.44 -5.50 12.37
CA LEU A 27 -7.95 -6.50 11.42
C LEU A 27 -8.25 -6.08 9.97
N LEU A 28 -7.25 -6.18 9.09
CA LEU A 28 -7.43 -6.17 7.65
C LEU A 28 -7.33 -7.60 7.11
N ASP A 29 -8.45 -8.14 6.65
CA ASP A 29 -8.48 -9.40 5.92
C ASP A 29 -7.85 -9.24 4.53
N ALA A 30 -7.07 -10.24 4.11
CA ALA A 30 -6.55 -10.33 2.75
C ALA A 30 -7.67 -10.48 1.71
N GLY A 31 -7.43 -9.95 0.50
CA GLY A 31 -8.39 -9.94 -0.60
C GLY A 31 -9.52 -8.92 -0.43
N ARG A 32 -9.39 -7.95 0.49
CA ARG A 32 -10.39 -6.91 0.73
C ARG A 32 -9.82 -5.50 0.58
N ALA A 33 -10.69 -4.60 0.12
CA ALA A 33 -10.48 -3.17 0.14
C ALA A 33 -11.22 -2.53 1.33
N TYR A 34 -10.63 -1.48 1.89
CA TYR A 34 -11.17 -0.73 3.02
C TYR A 34 -11.10 0.78 2.78
N ARG A 35 -12.01 1.49 3.43
CA ARG A 35 -12.01 2.95 3.53
C ARG A 35 -11.70 3.36 4.96
N SER A 36 -10.84 4.36 5.11
CA SER A 36 -10.46 4.97 6.38
C SER A 36 -10.24 6.48 6.16
N ALA A 37 -9.80 7.19 7.19
CA ALA A 37 -9.45 8.60 7.12
C ALA A 37 -8.15 8.85 7.88
N LEU A 38 -7.16 9.41 7.21
CA LEU A 38 -5.82 9.68 7.72
C LEU A 38 -5.75 11.12 8.28
N PRO A 39 -5.67 11.31 9.61
CA PRO A 39 -5.60 12.64 10.20
C PRO A 39 -4.25 13.31 9.94
N ARG A 40 -4.17 14.64 10.17
CA ARG A 40 -2.95 15.47 9.98
C ARG A 40 -1.71 14.88 10.66
N ASP A 41 -1.72 14.72 11.97
CA ASP A 41 -0.60 14.09 12.70
C ASP A 41 -0.73 12.55 12.71
N GLY A 42 -1.40 12.01 11.69
CA GLY A 42 -2.01 10.69 11.73
C GLY A 42 -1.01 9.57 11.56
N LYS A 43 -0.79 8.85 12.67
CA LYS A 43 -0.28 7.48 12.67
C LYS A 43 -1.43 6.53 12.92
N LEU A 44 -1.77 5.74 11.93
CA LEU A 44 -2.84 4.76 12.02
C LEU A 44 -2.27 3.36 11.95
N TYR A 45 -2.61 2.56 12.95
CA TYR A 45 -2.28 1.15 13.05
C TYR A 45 -3.46 0.30 12.61
N TYR A 46 -3.13 -0.70 11.80
CA TYR A 46 -4.02 -1.80 11.42
C TYR A 46 -3.29 -3.11 11.65
N ARG A 47 -4.04 -4.19 11.86
CA ARG A 47 -3.51 -5.51 12.16
C ARG A 47 -3.65 -6.44 10.95
N LEU A 48 -2.62 -7.24 10.71
CA LEU A 48 -2.63 -8.39 9.81
C LEU A 48 -2.50 -9.67 10.63
N ARG A 49 -3.14 -10.74 10.17
CA ARG A 49 -2.90 -12.10 10.68
C ARG A 49 -2.32 -12.93 9.55
N LEU A 50 -1.04 -13.26 9.67
CA LEU A 50 -0.28 -13.92 8.62
C LEU A 50 0.13 -15.32 9.05
N ASP A 51 0.19 -16.24 8.09
CA ASP A 51 0.81 -17.54 8.27
C ASP A 51 2.34 -17.45 8.08
N ALA A 52 3.04 -18.57 8.21
CA ALA A 52 4.50 -18.60 8.08
C ALA A 52 4.99 -18.55 6.61
N ALA A 53 4.17 -18.99 5.65
CA ALA A 53 4.60 -19.32 4.29
C ALA A 53 4.20 -18.28 3.23
N SER A 54 3.19 -17.46 3.50
CA SER A 54 2.61 -16.52 2.55
C SER A 54 3.26 -15.14 2.68
N SER A 55 3.61 -14.53 1.56
CA SER A 55 3.98 -13.11 1.51
C SER A 55 2.71 -12.27 1.57
N ALA A 56 2.79 -11.10 2.20
CA ALA A 56 1.66 -10.18 2.33
C ALA A 56 2.04 -8.80 1.84
N TYR A 57 1.10 -8.14 1.18
CA TYR A 57 1.26 -6.79 0.66
C TYR A 57 0.06 -5.94 1.07
N VAL A 58 0.34 -4.71 1.46
CA VAL A 58 -0.67 -3.73 1.81
C VAL A 58 -0.36 -2.44 1.09
N SER A 59 -1.32 -1.93 0.34
CA SER A 59 -1.26 -0.60 -0.25
C SER A 59 -2.20 0.35 0.49
N ALA A 60 -1.80 1.62 0.54
CA ALA A 60 -2.62 2.70 1.04
C ALA A 60 -2.58 3.87 0.05
N THR A 61 -3.75 4.36 -0.35
CA THR A 61 -3.91 5.54 -1.21
C THR A 61 -4.57 6.63 -0.41
N ALA A 62 -3.84 7.70 -0.13
CA ALA A 62 -4.37 8.89 0.52
C ALA A 62 -4.90 9.86 -0.55
N VAL A 63 -6.09 10.40 -0.32
CA VAL A 63 -6.85 11.19 -1.28
C VAL A 63 -7.15 12.57 -0.68
N PRO A 64 -6.22 13.52 -0.74
CA PRO A 64 -6.51 14.90 -0.34
C PRO A 64 -7.63 15.50 -1.20
N ALA A 65 -8.37 16.47 -0.65
CA ALA A 65 -9.34 17.21 -1.46
C ALA A 65 -8.60 18.04 -2.53
N ALA A 66 -9.25 18.27 -3.67
CA ALA A 66 -8.62 18.94 -4.81
C ALA A 66 -8.22 20.40 -4.53
N ASP A 67 -8.81 21.02 -3.50
CA ASP A 67 -8.52 22.37 -3.00
C ASP A 67 -7.64 22.37 -1.74
N SER A 68 -7.19 21.19 -1.27
CA SER A 68 -6.29 21.08 -0.11
C SER A 68 -4.93 21.71 -0.39
N THR A 69 -4.40 22.42 0.60
CA THR A 69 -3.01 22.89 0.56
C THR A 69 -2.07 21.75 0.95
N VAL A 70 -1.17 21.38 0.05
CA VAL A 70 -0.10 20.40 0.27
C VAL A 70 1.28 21.00 -0.03
N SER A 71 2.28 20.57 0.72
CA SER A 71 3.68 20.87 0.48
C SER A 71 4.35 19.82 -0.41
N ALA A 72 5.55 20.12 -0.92
CA ALA A 72 6.32 19.16 -1.71
C ALA A 72 6.79 17.94 -0.91
N THR A 73 6.88 18.08 0.41
CA THR A 73 7.29 17.04 1.35
C THR A 73 6.12 16.37 2.03
N ASP A 74 4.89 16.79 1.74
CA ASP A 74 3.72 16.10 2.24
C ASP A 74 3.53 14.79 1.47
N GLY A 75 2.90 13.80 2.09
CA GLY A 75 2.68 12.50 1.48
C GLY A 75 2.22 11.43 2.45
N VAL A 76 2.38 10.18 2.03
CA VAL A 76 2.00 9.00 2.81
C VAL A 76 3.18 8.05 2.95
N ARG A 77 3.35 7.49 4.14
CA ARG A 77 4.24 6.36 4.40
C ARG A 77 3.44 5.16 4.83
N VAL A 78 3.77 4.00 4.28
CA VAL A 78 3.24 2.71 4.71
C VAL A 78 4.39 1.85 5.17
N SER A 79 4.27 1.26 6.36
CA SER A 79 5.22 0.28 6.89
C SER A 79 4.49 -0.98 7.31
N VAL A 80 5.07 -2.15 6.99
CA VAL A 80 4.66 -3.42 7.60
C VAL A 80 5.66 -3.76 8.68
N ARG A 81 5.15 -4.07 9.87
CA ARG A 81 5.93 -4.32 11.09
C ARG A 81 5.53 -5.63 11.74
N ASP A 82 6.45 -6.26 12.45
CA ASP A 82 6.14 -7.45 13.25
C ASP A 82 5.47 -7.10 14.59
N GLY A 83 5.21 -8.12 15.41
CA GLY A 83 4.57 -7.97 16.72
C GLY A 83 5.38 -7.18 17.75
N HIS A 84 6.70 -7.05 17.56
CA HIS A 84 7.60 -6.26 18.43
C HIS A 84 7.77 -4.83 17.93
N GLY A 85 7.26 -4.53 16.74
CA GLY A 85 7.34 -3.22 16.10
C GLY A 85 8.52 -3.07 15.14
N ASP A 86 9.28 -4.13 14.88
CA ASP A 86 10.38 -4.13 13.93
C ASP A 86 9.86 -4.03 12.50
N SER A 87 10.50 -3.20 11.69
CA SER A 87 10.08 -2.94 10.32
C SER A 87 10.47 -4.08 9.38
N CYS A 88 9.47 -4.70 8.75
CA CYS A 88 9.67 -5.66 7.66
C CYS A 88 9.99 -4.93 6.36
N SER A 89 9.26 -3.84 6.10
CA SER A 89 9.49 -2.94 4.98
C SER A 89 8.74 -1.63 5.19
N TYR A 90 9.14 -0.62 4.43
CA TYR A 90 8.41 0.64 4.34
C TYR A 90 8.56 1.23 2.95
N GLN A 91 7.60 2.07 2.57
CA GLN A 91 7.70 2.95 1.43
C GLN A 91 7.06 4.29 1.77
N ALA A 92 7.58 5.38 1.22
CA ALA A 92 6.98 6.69 1.29
C ALA A 92 6.79 7.26 -0.13
N THR A 93 5.68 7.95 -0.34
CA THR A 93 5.38 8.68 -1.56
C THR A 93 5.00 10.11 -1.20
N LEU A 94 5.63 11.09 -1.83
CA LEU A 94 5.46 12.52 -1.58
C LEU A 94 4.85 13.21 -2.82
N PHE A 95 4.16 14.34 -2.64
CA PHE A 95 3.62 15.12 -3.77
C PHE A 95 4.71 15.73 -4.67
N GLY A 96 5.91 15.94 -4.12
CA GLY A 96 7.04 16.51 -4.84
C GLY A 96 6.81 17.97 -5.26
N THR A 97 7.68 18.46 -6.14
CA THR A 97 7.77 19.89 -6.49
C THR A 97 6.51 20.48 -7.13
N SER A 98 5.61 19.64 -7.65
CA SER A 98 4.33 20.07 -8.22
C SER A 98 3.41 20.73 -7.18
N ARG A 99 3.52 20.34 -5.90
CA ARG A 99 2.64 20.78 -4.80
C ARG A 99 1.15 20.68 -5.16
N SER A 100 0.83 19.73 -6.03
CA SER A 100 -0.53 19.52 -6.51
C SER A 100 -1.21 18.50 -5.59
N PRO A 101 -2.36 18.80 -4.97
CA PRO A 101 -3.12 17.81 -4.22
C PRO A 101 -3.73 16.79 -5.19
N HIS A 102 -3.23 15.55 -5.13
CA HIS A 102 -3.74 14.43 -5.91
C HIS A 102 -3.63 13.12 -5.12
N PRO A 103 -4.32 12.04 -5.51
CA PRO A 103 -4.14 10.75 -4.83
C PRO A 103 -2.68 10.32 -4.84
N VAL A 104 -2.14 9.97 -3.68
CA VAL A 104 -0.78 9.43 -3.52
C VAL A 104 -0.84 8.07 -2.86
N SER A 105 -0.10 7.10 -3.41
CA SER A 105 -0.12 5.72 -2.93
C SER A 105 1.26 5.28 -2.47
N ALA A 106 1.31 4.56 -1.36
CA ALA A 106 2.48 3.82 -0.91
C ALA A 106 2.06 2.40 -0.50
N TRP A 107 3.04 1.52 -0.35
CA TRP A 107 2.79 0.14 0.05
C TRP A 107 3.86 -0.40 0.99
N GLY A 108 3.54 -1.50 1.66
CA GLY A 108 4.47 -2.27 2.46
C GLY A 108 4.23 -3.76 2.26
N ARG A 109 5.24 -4.56 2.56
CA ARG A 109 5.21 -6.01 2.49
C ARG A 109 5.86 -6.72 3.66
N ARG A 110 5.43 -7.96 3.85
CA ARG A 110 6.13 -9.01 4.58
C ARG A 110 6.49 -10.10 3.58
N ASP A 111 7.79 -10.37 3.41
CA ASP A 111 8.27 -11.45 2.54
C ASP A 111 8.49 -12.74 3.35
N ALA A 112 7.86 -13.82 2.92
CA ALA A 112 7.98 -15.16 3.49
C ALA A 112 9.11 -15.99 2.86
N ALA A 113 9.84 -15.45 1.89
CA ALA A 113 10.81 -16.22 1.13
C ALA A 113 11.93 -16.78 2.04
N PRO A 114 12.39 -18.01 1.80
CA PRO A 114 13.51 -18.59 2.52
C PRO A 114 14.77 -17.71 2.43
N GLY A 115 15.51 -17.58 3.52
CA GLY A 115 16.75 -16.80 3.58
C GLY A 115 16.62 -15.39 4.14
N HIS A 116 15.39 -14.92 4.39
CA HIS A 116 15.16 -13.73 5.20
C HIS A 116 15.20 -14.08 6.70
N THR A 117 15.83 -13.22 7.50
CA THR A 117 15.97 -13.42 8.95
C THR A 117 14.94 -12.66 9.77
N LEU A 118 14.45 -11.54 9.25
CA LEU A 118 13.47 -10.68 9.90
C LEU A 118 12.06 -10.99 9.42
N CYS A 119 11.08 -10.71 10.28
CA CYS A 119 9.66 -10.82 9.96
C CYS A 119 9.20 -12.19 9.45
N GLN A 120 9.83 -13.26 9.96
CA GLN A 120 9.49 -14.64 9.64
C GLN A 120 8.44 -15.21 10.60
N GLY A 121 7.75 -16.26 10.16
CA GLY A 121 6.83 -17.05 11.01
C GLY A 121 5.39 -16.54 11.03
N ALA A 122 4.48 -17.41 11.47
CA ALA A 122 3.07 -17.07 11.59
C ALA A 122 2.84 -16.13 12.78
N GLY A 123 1.88 -15.21 12.67
CA GLY A 123 1.53 -14.35 13.77
C GLY A 123 0.81 -13.07 13.40
N THR A 124 0.80 -12.17 14.37
CA THR A 124 0.26 -10.83 14.22
C THR A 124 1.34 -9.90 13.69
N TYR A 125 1.00 -9.16 12.64
CA TYR A 125 1.79 -8.09 12.09
C TYR A 125 0.96 -6.82 12.08
N TYR A 126 1.62 -5.67 11.93
CA TYR A 126 0.95 -4.38 11.91
C TYR A 126 1.28 -3.62 10.64
N VAL A 127 0.27 -2.94 10.09
CA VAL A 127 0.43 -1.91 9.08
C VAL A 127 0.38 -0.58 9.81
N LEU A 128 1.44 0.21 9.65
CA LEU A 128 1.48 1.60 10.07
C LEU A 128 1.35 2.48 8.84
N VAL A 129 0.27 3.25 8.77
CA VAL A 129 0.09 4.31 7.77
C VAL A 129 0.33 5.64 8.46
N GLU A 130 1.31 6.39 7.98
CA GLU A 130 1.65 7.72 8.49
C GLU A 130 1.37 8.77 7.42
N ARG A 131 0.76 9.87 7.84
CA ARG A 131 0.78 11.10 7.07
C ARG A 131 2.14 11.77 7.27
N ILE A 132 2.83 12.03 6.17
CA ILE A 132 4.02 12.88 6.17
C ILE A 132 3.50 14.28 5.91
N ASP A 133 3.65 15.19 6.86
CA ASP A 133 3.21 16.58 6.74
C ASP A 133 4.35 17.53 7.10
N ALA A 134 4.52 18.58 6.30
CA ALA A 134 5.31 19.75 6.65
C ALA A 134 4.49 20.76 7.44
N SER A 135 5.19 21.63 8.16
CA SER A 135 4.59 22.80 8.82
C SER A 135 3.75 23.61 7.83
N GLY A 136 2.46 23.80 8.12
CA GLY A 136 1.53 24.58 7.29
C GLY A 136 0.56 23.79 6.40
N ALA A 137 0.65 22.45 6.36
CA ALA A 137 -0.33 21.60 5.65
C ALA A 137 -1.75 21.71 6.23
N SER A 138 -2.79 21.40 5.42
CA SER A 138 -4.19 21.45 5.87
C SER A 138 -4.45 20.54 7.08
N PRO A 139 -5.24 20.99 8.10
CA PRO A 139 -5.72 20.17 9.21
C PRO A 139 -6.67 19.03 8.80
N ASP A 140 -7.23 19.08 7.60
CA ASP A 140 -8.26 18.13 7.17
C ASP A 140 -7.70 16.71 7.06
N ALA A 141 -8.49 15.73 7.50
CA ALA A 141 -8.14 14.33 7.29
C ALA A 141 -8.23 13.97 5.80
N TRP A 142 -7.28 13.17 5.32
CA TRP A 142 -7.34 12.64 3.96
C TRP A 142 -8.11 11.32 3.97
N PRO A 143 -9.20 11.20 3.19
CA PRO A 143 -9.77 9.91 2.86
C PRO A 143 -8.68 8.91 2.43
N LEU A 144 -8.78 7.68 2.92
CA LEU A 144 -7.76 6.65 2.73
C LEU A 144 -8.42 5.39 2.16
N GLU A 145 -7.89 4.88 1.05
CA GLU A 145 -8.20 3.53 0.56
C GLU A 145 -7.07 2.57 0.94
N LEU A 146 -7.41 1.41 1.47
CA LEU A 146 -6.47 0.35 1.83
C LEU A 146 -6.81 -0.92 1.07
N ALA A 147 -5.82 -1.63 0.55
CA ALA A 147 -6.00 -2.97 0.00
C ALA A 147 -4.94 -3.91 0.58
N THR A 148 -5.36 -5.12 0.96
CA THR A 148 -4.47 -6.16 1.48
C THR A 148 -4.56 -7.38 0.58
N VAL A 149 -3.41 -7.94 0.20
CA VAL A 149 -3.32 -9.18 -0.58
C VAL A 149 -2.25 -10.09 -0.01
N THR A 150 -2.42 -11.40 -0.19
CA THR A 150 -1.45 -12.41 0.20
C THR A 150 -1.11 -13.28 -1.00
N GLU A 151 0.17 -13.59 -1.16
CA GLU A 151 0.69 -14.49 -2.18
C GLU A 151 1.24 -15.75 -1.50
N PRO A 152 0.91 -16.95 -2.01
CA PRO A 152 1.49 -18.19 -1.49
C PRO A 152 2.99 -18.26 -1.83
N ALA A 153 3.71 -19.14 -1.12
CA ALA A 153 5.09 -19.45 -1.44
C ALA A 153 5.24 -19.93 -2.89
N LEU A 154 6.41 -19.64 -3.48
CA LEU A 154 6.75 -20.14 -4.81
C LEU A 154 6.73 -21.67 -4.81
N SER A 155 6.08 -22.25 -5.82
CA SER A 155 6.05 -23.70 -6.00
C SER A 155 7.42 -24.30 -6.35
N ARG A 156 8.30 -23.49 -6.95
CA ARG A 156 9.69 -23.84 -7.27
C ARG A 156 10.60 -22.66 -7.03
N THR A 157 11.74 -22.91 -6.40
CA THR A 157 12.82 -21.93 -6.17
C THR A 157 13.99 -22.22 -7.09
N GLY A 158 14.73 -21.18 -7.53
CA GLY A 158 15.95 -21.33 -8.33
C GLY A 158 15.89 -20.59 -9.67
N ALA A 159 16.99 -20.66 -10.42
CA ALA A 159 17.10 -20.01 -11.73
C ALA A 159 16.04 -20.54 -12.70
N THR A 160 15.32 -19.63 -13.36
CA THR A 160 14.40 -19.96 -14.45
C THR A 160 15.13 -19.88 -15.78
N THR A 161 14.87 -20.83 -16.68
CA THR A 161 15.29 -20.69 -18.08
C THR A 161 14.35 -19.72 -18.78
N ALA A 162 14.90 -18.83 -19.61
CA ALA A 162 14.08 -17.96 -20.45
C ALA A 162 13.10 -18.80 -21.30
N PRO A 163 11.88 -18.28 -21.58
CA PRO A 163 11.00 -18.90 -22.57
C PRO A 163 11.77 -19.13 -23.88
N GLY A 164 11.48 -20.24 -24.58
CA GLY A 164 12.07 -20.50 -25.90
C GLY A 164 11.77 -19.35 -26.87
N ALA A 165 12.59 -19.20 -27.91
CA ALA A 165 12.42 -18.15 -28.91
C ALA A 165 10.99 -18.14 -29.46
N TRP A 166 10.23 -17.09 -29.12
CA TRP A 166 8.92 -16.85 -29.71
C TRP A 166 9.13 -16.34 -31.11
N ASP A 167 8.45 -16.93 -32.10
CA ASP A 167 8.47 -16.42 -33.47
C ASP A 167 7.82 -15.02 -33.49
N SER A 168 8.68 -14.02 -33.34
CA SER A 168 8.32 -12.61 -33.39
C SER A 168 8.44 -12.08 -34.82
N ALA A 169 8.58 -12.97 -35.82
CA ALA A 169 8.57 -12.56 -37.21
C ALA A 169 7.23 -11.89 -37.53
N ARG A 170 7.31 -10.84 -38.36
CA ARG A 170 6.13 -10.15 -38.84
C ARG A 170 5.42 -11.06 -39.85
N PRO A 171 4.08 -11.12 -39.86
CA PRO A 171 3.37 -11.85 -40.91
C PRO A 171 3.70 -11.25 -42.27
N GLU A 172 3.89 -12.10 -43.27
CA GLU A 172 4.10 -11.66 -44.65
C GLU A 172 2.82 -11.02 -45.21
N PRO A 173 2.92 -9.94 -46.00
CA PRO A 173 1.75 -9.35 -46.66
C PRO A 173 1.05 -10.36 -47.56
N VAL A 174 -0.28 -10.34 -47.59
CA VAL A 174 -1.03 -11.11 -48.59
C VAL A 174 -0.75 -10.53 -49.98
N GLY A 175 -0.27 -11.39 -50.89
CA GLY A 175 -0.08 -11.03 -52.30
C GLY A 175 -1.43 -10.79 -52.99
N GLY A 176 -1.49 -9.74 -53.82
CA GLY A 176 -2.67 -9.39 -54.62
C GLY A 176 -2.92 -10.29 -55.81
#